data_AF-A0A4Q1VVD8-F1
#
_entry.id   AF-A0A4Q1VVD8-F1
#
_cell.length_a   1.000
_cell.length_b   1.000
_cell.length_c   1.000
_cell.angle_alpha   90.00
_cell.angle_beta   90.00
_cell.angle_gamma   90.00
#
_symmetry.space_group_name_H-M   'P 1'
#
loop_
_entity.id
_entity.type
_entity.pdbx_description
1 polymer ?
#
loop_
_entity_poly.entity_id
_entity_poly.type
_entity_poly.pdbx_seq_one_letter_code
_entity_poly.pdbx_strand_id
1 'polypeptide(L)' 'MMDSSNREPTLEDLLADSIVQLVMRRDDVVPDEVRQIVHEAWVRRDLWQFRPGRDRLRWSPSGSACAASWPENGLFKL' A
#
# COMPACT_ATOMS: atom_id res chain seq x y z
N MET A 1 -10.91 29.92 -12.46
CA MET A 1 -10.33 28.81 -13.26
C MET A 1 -10.65 27.53 -12.51
N MET A 2 -11.42 26.63 -13.11
CA MET A 2 -11.96 25.46 -12.42
C MET A 2 -10.85 24.44 -12.09
N ASP A 3 -10.94 23.88 -10.87
CA ASP A 3 -10.11 22.80 -10.31
C ASP A 3 -9.96 21.60 -11.26
N SER A 4 -8.74 21.38 -11.74
CA SER A 4 -8.37 20.16 -12.48
C SER A 4 -8.11 18.94 -11.57
N SER A 5 -8.37 19.04 -10.27
CA SER A 5 -7.76 18.17 -9.25
C SER A 5 -8.57 16.92 -8.86
N ASN A 6 -9.64 16.58 -9.56
CA ASN A 6 -10.47 15.41 -9.21
C ASN A 6 -10.19 14.18 -10.11
N ARG A 7 -9.00 14.11 -10.70
CA ARG A 7 -8.52 12.90 -11.36
C ARG A 7 -7.71 12.10 -10.36
N GLU A 8 -8.13 10.86 -10.12
CA GLU A 8 -7.28 9.90 -9.42
C GLU A 8 -5.96 9.78 -10.20
N PRO A 9 -4.81 10.02 -9.55
CA PRO A 9 -3.52 9.94 -10.22
C PRO A 9 -3.28 8.50 -10.67
N THR A 10 -2.80 8.35 -11.91
CA THR A 10 -2.42 7.03 -12.41
C THR A 10 -1.12 6.56 -11.75
N LEU A 11 -0.82 5.26 -11.84
CA LEU A 11 0.44 4.73 -11.31
C LEU A 11 1.65 5.40 -11.98
N GLU A 12 1.53 5.71 -13.26
CA GLU A 12 2.52 6.37 -14.08
C GLU A 12 2.76 7.80 -13.62
N ASP A 13 1.70 8.53 -13.26
CA ASP A 13 1.80 9.87 -12.67
C ASP A 13 2.53 9.81 -11.33
N LEU A 14 2.25 8.79 -10.50
CA LEU A 14 2.94 8.58 -9.23
C LEU A 14 4.41 8.21 -9.42
N LEU A 15 4.75 7.37 -10.40
CA LEU A 15 6.14 7.01 -10.70
C LEU A 15 6.92 8.17 -11.34
N ALA A 16 6.23 9.09 -12.00
CA ALA A 16 6.80 10.33 -12.52
C ALA A 16 6.94 11.42 -11.44
N ASP A 17 6.36 11.24 -10.25
CA ASP A 17 6.41 12.21 -9.17
C ASP A 17 7.83 12.32 -8.59
N SER A 18 8.29 13.56 -8.41
CA SER A 18 9.66 13.85 -7.95
C SER A 18 9.95 13.39 -6.51
N ILE A 19 8.95 13.38 -5.62
CA ILE A 19 9.09 12.86 -4.26
C ILE A 19 9.17 11.34 -4.31
N VAL A 20 8.32 10.71 -5.12
CA VAL A 20 8.34 9.25 -5.29
C VAL A 20 9.67 8.78 -5.87
N GLN A 21 10.19 9.45 -6.91
CA GLN A 21 11.51 9.15 -7.48
C GLN A 21 12.65 9.34 -6.46
N LEU A 22 12.56 10.37 -5.61
CA LEU A 22 13.56 10.59 -4.57
C LEU A 22 13.57 9.46 -3.54
N VAL A 23 12.39 9.02 -3.09
CA VAL A 23 12.24 7.91 -2.15
C VAL A 23 12.72 6.60 -2.77
N MET A 24 12.31 6.32 -4.01
CA MET A 24 12.75 5.13 -4.74
C MET A 24 14.26 5.08 -4.89
N ARG A 25 14.90 6.21 -5.23
CA ARG A 25 16.36 6.29 -5.32
C ARG A 25 17.05 6.11 -3.97
N ARG A 26 16.47 6.65 -2.89
CA ARG A 26 17.02 6.50 -1.53
C ARG A 26 17.00 5.05 -1.07
N ASP A 27 15.93 4.33 -1.42
CA ASP A 27 15.65 2.99 -0.95
C ASP A 27 16.03 1.91 -2.00
N ASP A 28 16.73 2.30 -3.08
CA ASP A 28 17.17 1.45 -4.21
C ASP A 28 16.05 0.64 -4.89
N VAL A 29 14.85 1.23 -4.97
CA VAL A 29 13.66 0.62 -5.56
C VAL A 29 13.54 0.97 -7.04
N VAL A 30 13.32 -0.05 -7.88
CA VAL A 30 13.19 0.13 -9.33
C VAL A 30 11.70 0.34 -9.70
N PRO A 31 11.37 1.23 -10.66
CA PRO A 31 9.97 1.45 -11.07
C PRO A 31 9.22 0.19 -11.50
N ASP A 32 9.92 -0.75 -12.13
CA ASP A 32 9.33 -2.00 -12.61
C ASP A 32 8.88 -2.91 -11.46
N GLU A 33 9.60 -2.91 -10.34
CA GLU A 33 9.20 -3.64 -9.13
C GLU A 33 7.89 -3.09 -8.57
N VAL A 34 7.75 -1.75 -8.52
CA VAL A 34 6.52 -1.10 -8.08
C VAL A 34 5.35 -1.46 -9.01
N ARG A 35 5.57 -1.43 -10.32
CA ARG A 35 4.55 -1.86 -11.32
C ARG A 35 4.12 -3.29 -11.09
N GLN A 36 5.07 -4.20 -10.88
CA GLN A 36 4.79 -5.60 -10.63
C GLN A 36 3.97 -5.79 -9.36
N ILE A 37 4.36 -5.16 -8.25
CA ILE A 37 3.65 -5.27 -6.97
C ILE A 37 2.23 -4.73 -7.08
N VAL A 38 2.04 -3.57 -7.71
CA VAL A 38 0.71 -2.98 -7.90
C VAL A 38 -0.16 -3.87 -8.78
N HIS A 39 0.40 -4.41 -9.87
CA HIS A 39 -0.30 -5.35 -10.74
C HIS A 39 -0.71 -6.62 -9.99
N GLU A 40 0.20 -7.24 -9.25
CA GLU A 40 -0.09 -8.42 -8.43
C GLU A 40 -1.15 -8.13 -7.35
N ALA A 41 -1.10 -6.95 -6.73
CA ALA A 41 -2.08 -6.53 -5.73
C ALA A 41 -3.48 -6.35 -6.35
N TRP A 42 -3.56 -5.76 -7.55
CA TRP A 42 -4.82 -5.62 -8.29
C TRP A 42 -5.39 -6.97 -8.69
N VAL A 43 -4.57 -7.85 -9.29
CA VAL A 43 -4.97 -9.20 -9.65
C VAL A 43 -5.49 -9.95 -8.42
N ARG A 44 -4.77 -9.89 -7.29
CA ARG A 44 -5.24 -10.49 -6.04
C ARG A 44 -6.57 -9.89 -5.58
N ARG A 45 -6.73 -8.56 -5.60
CA ARG A 45 -7.96 -7.87 -5.20
C ARG A 45 -9.16 -8.33 -6.03
N ASP A 46 -9.00 -8.45 -7.34
CA ASP A 46 -10.07 -8.91 -8.23
C ASP A 46 -10.41 -10.38 -8.00
N LEU A 47 -9.41 -11.23 -7.75
CA LEU A 47 -9.64 -12.62 -7.35
C LEU A 47 -10.42 -12.76 -6.04
N TRP A 48 -10.26 -11.82 -5.10
CA TRP A 48 -11.08 -11.77 -3.87
C TRP A 48 -12.50 -11.26 -4.12
N GLN A 49 -12.73 -10.41 -5.12
CA GLN A 49 -14.08 -9.95 -5.50
C GLN A 49 -14.88 -11.01 -6.27
N PHE A 50 -14.21 -11.92 -6.98
CA PHE A 50 -14.83 -13.01 -7.76
C PHE A 50 -15.13 -14.29 -6.95
N ARG A 51 -15.32 -14.23 -5.63
CA ARG A 51 -15.88 -15.36 -4.86
C ARG A 51 -17.41 -15.24 -4.75
N PRO A 52 -18.21 -15.94 -5.59
CA PRO A 52 -19.63 -16.07 -5.34
C PRO A 52 -19.82 -17.03 -4.16
N GLY A 53 -20.05 -16.45 -2.98
CA GLY A 53 -20.46 -17.17 -1.79
C GLY A 53 -19.33 -17.79 -0.97
N ARG A 54 -19.04 -17.17 0.17
CA ARG A 54 -19.20 -17.83 1.48
C ARG A 54 -19.07 -16.83 2.61
N ASP A 55 -20.20 -16.69 3.28
CA ASP A 55 -20.38 -16.55 4.71
C ASP A 55 -19.86 -15.28 5.39
N ARG A 56 -20.82 -14.65 6.07
CA ARG A 56 -20.66 -13.93 7.34
C ARG A 56 -19.69 -14.68 8.26
N LEU A 57 -18.39 -14.56 8.05
CA LEU A 57 -17.42 -14.84 9.09
C LEU A 57 -17.43 -13.63 10.00
N ARG A 58 -18.31 -13.72 10.99
CA ARG A 58 -18.17 -13.08 12.30
C ARG A 58 -16.67 -13.02 12.63
N TRP A 59 -16.11 -11.81 12.64
CA TRP A 59 -14.77 -11.57 13.14
C TRP A 59 -14.68 -12.18 14.54
N SER A 60 -13.97 -13.30 14.66
CA SER A 60 -13.58 -13.88 15.94
C SER A 60 -12.10 -13.57 16.10
N PRO A 61 -11.71 -12.73 17.08
CA PRO A 61 -10.31 -12.48 17.35
C PRO A 61 -9.75 -13.67 18.13
N SER A 62 -9.41 -14.74 17.44
CA SER A 62 -8.55 -15.80 17.98
C SER A 62 -7.13 -15.53 17.50
N GLY A 63 -6.30 -15.04 18.42
CA GLY A 63 -5.04 -14.38 18.15
C GLY A 63 -3.97 -15.24 17.49
N SER A 64 -3.12 -14.55 16.73
CA SER A 64 -1.69 -14.83 16.68
C SER A 64 -0.99 -13.58 17.18
N ALA A 65 -0.33 -13.72 18.33
CA ALA A 65 0.40 -12.66 18.99
C ALA A 65 1.68 -12.34 18.22
N CYS A 66 1.69 -11.22 17.49
CA CYS A 66 2.90 -10.45 17.29
C CYS A 66 2.81 -9.25 18.23
N ALA A 67 3.42 -9.36 19.40
CA ALA A 67 3.62 -8.24 20.30
C ALA A 67 4.58 -7.24 19.65
N ALA A 68 4.04 -6.32 18.86
CA ALA A 68 4.70 -5.07 18.52
C ALA A 68 4.20 -4.02 19.53
N SER A 69 4.75 -4.04 20.75
CA SER A 69 4.63 -2.91 21.64
C SER A 69 5.42 -1.76 21.00
N TRP A 70 4.72 -0.77 20.47
CA TRP A 70 5.32 0.53 20.19
C TRP A 70 5.88 1.05 21.51
N PRO A 71 7.16 1.45 21.61
CA PRO A 71 7.58 2.21 22.76
C PRO A 71 6.90 3.58 22.69
N GLU A 72 5.74 3.70 23.34
CA GLU A 72 5.26 4.95 23.91
C GLU A 72 6.31 5.39 24.93
N ASN A 73 7.40 6.01 24.46
CA ASN A 73 8.31 6.90 25.18
C ASN A 73 9.44 7.27 24.23
N GLY A 74 9.31 8.45 23.61
CA GLY A 74 10.34 9.01 22.75
C GLY A 74 11.65 9.20 23.51
N LEU A 75 12.70 8.49 23.07
CA LEU A 75 14.07 8.82 23.43
C LEU A 75 15.00 8.43 22.27
N PHE A 76 15.12 9.33 21.29
CA PHE A 76 16.26 9.31 20.38
C PHE A 76 17.50 9.75 21.15
N LYS A 77 18.53 8.90 21.19
CA LYS A 77 19.89 9.34 21.51
C LYS A 77 20.74 9.15 20.26
N LEU A 78 21.39 10.25 19.87
CA LEU A 78 22.41 10.38 18.83
C LEU A 78 23.55 9.38 19.03
#